data_AF-A0A382CGW8-F1
#
_entry.id   AF-A0A382CGW8-F1
#
_cell.length_a   1.000
_cell.length_b   1.000
_cell.length_c   1.000
_cell.angle_alpha   90.00
_cell.angle_beta   90.00
_cell.angle_gamma   90.00
#
_symmetry.space_group_name_H-M   'P 1'
#
loop_
_entity.id
_entity.type
_entity.pdbx_description
1 polymer ?
#
loop_
_entity_poly.entity_id
_entity_poly.type
_entity_poly.pdbx_seq_one_letter_code
_entity_poly.pdbx_strand_id
1 'polypeptide(L)'
;IADQGGIVEIPGEFPDLSDYKPGVAGTVGRKKPTPERRPSRNESEEPKEQAKSSDSDQVKRTYLGKEEIDGTVSALYMMERGPGYLIDRVLHADGWVATLTLTDWRIGERSDIDIITPTVAKKTAEEWGLGHFIKSDNPQSPDNGRDTTRGSVGERFTAAVGFARKMHHGDVRKGTDIPYLSHLLAVSSLAIEDAAEDPLLAEQLEDIAIAAVLHDVVEDTLGKERKVTVEEVRKRFGDLVARIVEGCTDAQIFPKPEWEKRKKAYIKHLGTADQNVLCVALADKRHNARCIVNDATRLGPEFWERFNAGPEKQIWYYSEVTQVLLERRPGAAAEELRRTVDQLCDLARKV
;
A
#
# COMPACT_ATOMS: atom_id res chain seq x y z
N ILE A 1 -23.94 -6.52 6.52
CA ILE A 1 -24.32 -7.81 5.88
C ILE A 1 -23.70 -8.98 6.64
N ALA A 2 -22.38 -9.02 6.85
CA ALA A 2 -21.74 -9.97 7.79
C ALA A 2 -22.22 -9.81 9.25
N ASP A 3 -22.56 -8.59 9.68
CA ASP A 3 -23.08 -8.32 11.04
C ASP A 3 -24.53 -8.80 11.29
N GLN A 4 -25.21 -9.33 10.25
CA GLN A 4 -26.57 -9.88 10.36
C GLN A 4 -26.64 -11.37 9.99
N GLY A 5 -25.49 -12.06 9.88
CA GLY A 5 -25.44 -13.50 9.59
C GLY A 5 -25.76 -13.88 8.14
N GLY A 6 -25.63 -12.95 7.18
CA GLY A 6 -25.81 -13.24 5.75
C GLY A 6 -24.50 -13.56 5.02
N ILE A 7 -24.54 -14.52 4.09
CA ILE A 7 -23.46 -14.82 3.14
C ILE A 7 -23.45 -13.75 2.04
N VAL A 8 -22.28 -13.26 1.65
CA VAL A 8 -22.10 -12.18 0.65
C VAL A 8 -21.37 -12.72 -0.58
N GLU A 9 -21.92 -12.47 -1.78
CA GLU A 9 -21.31 -12.78 -3.07
C GLU A 9 -20.03 -11.95 -3.32
N ILE A 10 -19.01 -12.55 -3.94
CA ILE A 10 -17.82 -11.87 -4.44
C ILE A 10 -17.78 -12.03 -5.97
N PRO A 11 -17.61 -10.96 -6.77
CA PRO A 11 -17.50 -11.05 -8.22
C PRO A 11 -16.25 -11.82 -8.69
N GLY A 12 -16.37 -12.56 -9.79
CA GLY A 12 -15.37 -13.53 -10.29
C GLY A 12 -14.03 -13.00 -10.82
N GLU A 13 -13.66 -11.73 -10.58
CA GLU A 13 -12.44 -11.12 -11.13
C GLU A 13 -11.39 -10.78 -10.05
N PHE A 14 -10.98 -11.78 -9.27
CA PHE A 14 -9.85 -11.66 -8.32
C PHE A 14 -8.56 -12.25 -8.93
N PRO A 15 -7.39 -11.59 -8.82
CA PRO A 15 -6.15 -12.06 -9.45
C PRO A 15 -5.48 -13.25 -8.74
N ASP A 16 -4.92 -14.16 -9.54
CA ASP A 16 -4.14 -15.36 -9.16
C ASP A 16 -2.78 -14.97 -8.56
N LEU A 17 -2.39 -15.57 -7.43
CA LEU A 17 -1.23 -15.16 -6.62
C LEU A 17 -0.23 -16.28 -6.33
N SER A 18 -0.16 -17.29 -7.21
CA SER A 18 0.49 -18.60 -7.06
C SER A 18 1.97 -18.75 -6.64
N ASP A 19 2.74 -17.71 -6.30
CA ASP A 19 4.19 -17.87 -6.05
C ASP A 19 4.75 -17.21 -4.77
N TYR A 20 3.89 -16.86 -3.80
CA TYR A 20 4.30 -16.24 -2.53
C TYR A 20 4.63 -17.26 -1.39
N LYS A 21 5.79 -17.15 -0.73
CA LYS A 21 6.19 -18.02 0.42
C LYS A 21 6.65 -17.25 1.68
N PRO A 22 6.03 -17.45 2.87
CA PRO A 22 6.52 -16.87 4.14
C PRO A 22 7.22 -17.89 5.06
N GLY A 23 8.35 -17.47 5.66
CA GLY A 23 9.21 -18.28 6.54
C GLY A 23 8.78 -18.33 8.03
N VAL A 24 9.16 -19.41 8.72
CA VAL A 24 8.68 -19.88 10.04
C VAL A 24 9.35 -19.17 11.23
N ALA A 25 8.57 -18.71 12.23
CA ALA A 25 9.07 -18.20 13.51
C ALA A 25 9.06 -19.26 14.62
N GLY A 26 10.19 -19.37 15.33
CA GLY A 26 10.53 -20.44 16.27
C GLY A 26 9.85 -20.42 17.65
N THR A 27 9.94 -21.59 18.29
CA THR A 27 9.36 -22.07 19.56
C THR A 27 9.89 -21.38 20.84
N VAL A 28 9.00 -21.13 21.81
CA VAL A 28 9.39 -20.99 23.25
C VAL A 28 8.41 -21.78 24.14
N GLY A 29 8.97 -22.64 25.00
CA GLY A 29 8.25 -23.60 25.83
C GLY A 29 7.98 -23.19 27.29
N ARG A 30 6.86 -23.73 27.81
CA ARG A 30 6.49 -24.18 29.18
C ARG A 30 7.03 -23.48 30.47
N LYS A 31 6.06 -22.84 31.17
CA LYS A 31 5.69 -22.77 32.63
C LYS A 31 6.60 -23.35 33.74
N LYS A 32 6.65 -22.65 34.90
CA LYS A 32 6.17 -23.05 36.29
C LYS A 32 6.53 -21.95 37.38
N PRO A 33 6.08 -21.97 38.68
CA PRO A 33 4.72 -21.66 39.19
C PRO A 33 4.62 -20.87 40.56
N THR A 34 3.38 -20.51 40.97
CA THR A 34 2.79 -20.48 42.37
C THR A 34 3.03 -19.31 43.38
N PRO A 35 2.18 -19.15 44.44
CA PRO A 35 1.53 -17.88 44.83
C PRO A 35 1.81 -17.47 46.30
N GLU A 36 1.13 -16.44 46.82
CA GLU A 36 0.73 -16.15 48.24
C GLU A 36 0.39 -14.63 48.33
N ARG A 37 -0.50 -14.05 49.14
CA ARG A 37 -1.47 -14.39 50.19
C ARG A 37 -2.37 -13.14 50.38
N ARG A 38 -3.66 -13.31 50.70
CA ARG A 38 -4.56 -12.28 51.29
C ARG A 38 -4.46 -12.33 52.83
N PRO A 39 -4.86 -11.26 53.54
CA PRO A 39 -6.18 -11.22 54.24
C PRO A 39 -6.88 -9.83 54.17
N SER A 40 -8.21 -9.77 53.96
CA SER A 40 -9.32 -9.45 54.92
C SER A 40 -9.24 -8.03 55.56
N ARG A 41 -10.28 -7.21 55.72
CA ARG A 41 -11.72 -7.41 55.93
C ARG A 41 -12.42 -6.02 55.93
N ASN A 42 -13.64 -5.90 55.39
CA ASN A 42 -14.86 -5.35 56.04
C ASN A 42 -15.88 -4.78 55.05
N GLU A 43 -17.11 -5.21 55.26
CA GLU A 43 -18.35 -4.85 54.57
C GLU A 43 -18.86 -3.49 55.04
N SER A 44 -19.38 -2.68 54.11
CA SER A 44 -20.46 -1.72 54.35
C SER A 44 -21.19 -1.50 53.03
N GLU A 45 -22.52 -1.49 53.10
CA GLU A 45 -23.48 -1.63 52.02
C GLU A 45 -23.53 -0.47 51.00
N GLU A 46 -24.00 -0.81 49.80
CA GLU A 46 -24.21 0.04 48.62
C GLU A 46 -25.20 1.22 48.85
N PRO A 47 -25.21 2.19 47.93
CA PRO A 47 -26.28 2.17 46.93
C PRO A 47 -25.81 2.37 45.48
N LYS A 48 -26.23 1.41 44.64
CA LYS A 48 -26.49 1.42 43.20
C LYS A 48 -26.17 2.71 42.42
N GLU A 49 -25.18 2.60 41.54
CA GLU A 49 -25.07 3.42 40.33
C GLU A 49 -24.82 2.51 39.12
N GLN A 50 -25.65 2.66 38.08
CA GLN A 50 -25.67 1.83 36.87
C GLN A 50 -24.37 2.00 36.05
N ALA A 51 -23.53 0.97 36.02
CA ALA A 51 -22.47 0.85 35.01
C ALA A 51 -22.95 -0.07 33.88
N LYS A 52 -22.95 0.47 32.65
CA LYS A 52 -23.23 -0.22 31.40
C LYS A 52 -22.30 -1.43 31.24
N SER A 53 -22.86 -2.58 30.87
CA SER A 53 -22.11 -3.79 30.58
C SER A 53 -21.13 -3.57 29.43
N SER A 54 -19.88 -3.96 29.68
CA SER A 54 -18.79 -4.09 28.72
C SER A 54 -19.13 -5.13 27.65
N ASP A 55 -19.12 -4.71 26.38
CA ASP A 55 -19.33 -5.53 25.19
C ASP A 55 -18.05 -6.31 24.78
N SER A 56 -17.29 -6.79 25.77
CA SER A 56 -16.04 -7.52 25.55
C SER A 56 -16.27 -8.99 25.84
N ASP A 57 -16.79 -9.73 24.86
CA ASP A 57 -16.60 -11.19 24.71
C ASP A 57 -17.33 -11.79 23.48
N GLN A 58 -17.89 -10.98 22.57
CA GLN A 58 -18.53 -11.52 21.36
C GLN A 58 -17.51 -12.08 20.36
N VAL A 59 -17.57 -13.39 20.14
CA VAL A 59 -16.88 -14.09 19.06
C VAL A 59 -17.56 -13.75 17.74
N LYS A 60 -16.84 -13.12 16.81
CA LYS A 60 -17.37 -12.72 15.50
C LYS A 60 -16.97 -13.74 14.43
N ARG A 61 -17.94 -14.29 13.71
CA ARG A 61 -17.72 -15.23 12.59
C ARG A 61 -18.10 -14.60 11.27
N THR A 62 -17.23 -14.69 10.27
CA THR A 62 -17.47 -14.21 8.89
C THR A 62 -17.26 -15.36 7.92
N TYR A 63 -18.18 -15.53 6.97
CA TYR A 63 -18.12 -16.59 5.98
C TYR A 63 -17.96 -16.04 4.56
N LEU A 64 -17.12 -16.66 3.74
CA LEU A 64 -16.90 -16.30 2.32
C LEU A 64 -17.16 -17.52 1.44
N GLY A 65 -17.86 -17.33 0.32
CA GLY A 65 -18.05 -18.38 -0.69
C GLY A 65 -17.84 -17.85 -2.11
N LYS A 66 -17.32 -18.71 -2.99
CA LYS A 66 -17.09 -18.39 -4.41
C LYS A 66 -18.17 -19.06 -5.26
N GLU A 67 -18.85 -18.28 -6.10
CA GLU A 67 -19.84 -18.77 -7.07
C GLU A 67 -19.18 -18.94 -8.44
N GLU A 68 -19.41 -20.08 -9.09
CA GLU A 68 -18.96 -20.40 -10.44
C GLU A 68 -20.03 -19.98 -11.48
N ILE A 69 -19.63 -19.90 -12.75
CA ILE A 69 -20.42 -19.36 -13.87
C ILE A 69 -21.78 -20.07 -14.07
N ASP A 70 -21.90 -21.32 -13.61
CA ASP A 70 -23.14 -22.12 -13.66
C ASP A 70 -24.05 -21.98 -12.43
N GLY A 71 -23.71 -21.06 -11.51
CA GLY A 71 -24.46 -20.79 -10.28
C GLY A 71 -24.13 -21.77 -9.15
N THR A 72 -22.98 -22.44 -9.20
CA THR A 72 -22.53 -23.40 -8.17
C THR A 72 -21.55 -22.75 -7.18
N VAL A 73 -21.55 -23.15 -5.89
CA VAL A 73 -20.65 -22.57 -4.86
C VAL A 73 -19.49 -23.52 -4.60
N SER A 74 -18.26 -23.10 -4.85
CA SER A 74 -17.07 -23.98 -4.85
C SER A 74 -16.36 -24.12 -3.50
N ALA A 75 -16.57 -23.23 -2.53
CA ALA A 75 -16.03 -23.38 -1.17
C ALA A 75 -16.75 -22.49 -0.14
N LEU A 76 -16.74 -22.89 1.14
CA LEU A 76 -17.17 -22.06 2.27
C LEU A 76 -15.99 -21.87 3.24
N TYR A 77 -15.54 -20.64 3.40
CA TYR A 77 -14.46 -20.24 4.32
C TYR A 77 -15.05 -19.52 5.52
N MET A 78 -14.52 -19.76 6.72
CA MET A 78 -14.96 -19.13 7.97
C MET A 78 -13.77 -18.50 8.70
N MET A 79 -13.90 -17.22 9.02
CA MET A 79 -13.01 -16.50 9.95
C MET A 79 -13.72 -16.31 11.28
N GLU A 80 -13.14 -16.79 12.36
CA GLU A 80 -13.60 -16.59 13.73
C GLU A 80 -12.61 -15.70 14.50
N ARG A 81 -13.10 -14.57 15.04
CA ARG A 81 -12.29 -13.62 15.80
C ARG A 81 -12.83 -13.46 17.22
N GLY A 82 -11.96 -13.71 18.20
CA GLY A 82 -12.23 -13.49 19.62
C GLY A 82 -11.14 -12.62 20.29
N PRO A 83 -11.22 -12.37 21.61
CA PRO A 83 -10.25 -11.56 22.32
C PRO A 83 -8.89 -12.26 22.35
N GLY A 84 -7.98 -11.84 21.47
CA GLY A 84 -6.60 -12.35 21.41
C GLY A 84 -6.37 -13.54 20.47
N TYR A 85 -7.35 -13.94 19.65
CA TYR A 85 -7.16 -14.96 18.63
C TYR A 85 -7.94 -14.68 17.33
N LEU A 86 -7.39 -15.19 16.23
CA LEU A 86 -8.02 -15.27 14.91
C LEU A 86 -7.86 -16.73 14.44
N ILE A 87 -8.96 -17.38 14.07
CA ILE A 87 -8.98 -18.75 13.57
C ILE A 87 -9.66 -18.76 12.21
N ASP A 88 -8.95 -19.31 11.23
CA ASP A 88 -9.41 -19.45 9.86
C ASP A 88 -9.69 -20.93 9.55
N ARG A 89 -10.81 -21.23 8.91
CA ARG A 89 -11.21 -22.61 8.54
C ARG A 89 -11.82 -22.69 7.15
N VAL A 90 -11.61 -23.82 6.47
CA VAL A 90 -12.24 -24.15 5.18
C VAL A 90 -13.09 -25.41 5.35
N LEU A 91 -14.25 -25.45 4.70
CA LEU A 91 -15.16 -26.61 4.72
C LEU A 91 -14.77 -27.63 3.64
N HIS A 92 -14.37 -28.83 4.05
CA HIS A 92 -14.22 -30.02 3.20
C HIS A 92 -15.47 -30.92 3.26
N ALA A 93 -15.53 -31.93 2.38
CA ALA A 93 -16.59 -32.93 2.38
C ALA A 93 -16.79 -33.63 3.74
N ASP A 94 -15.70 -33.79 4.50
CA ASP A 94 -15.70 -34.44 5.82
C ASP A 94 -15.78 -33.44 7.02
N GLY A 95 -15.84 -32.13 6.76
CA GLY A 95 -16.00 -31.09 7.79
C GLY A 95 -14.97 -29.95 7.75
N TRP A 96 -14.95 -29.13 8.82
CA TRP A 96 -14.11 -27.91 8.91
C TRP A 96 -12.66 -28.21 9.29
N VAL A 97 -11.72 -27.80 8.43
CA VAL A 97 -10.29 -27.95 8.65
C VAL A 97 -9.67 -26.57 8.97
N ALA A 98 -8.80 -26.51 9.98
CA ALA A 98 -8.12 -25.27 10.38
C ALA A 98 -6.98 -24.93 9.41
N THR A 99 -6.88 -23.67 8.99
CA THR A 99 -5.83 -23.19 8.08
C THR A 99 -4.82 -22.36 8.86
N LEU A 100 -3.52 -22.62 8.70
CA LEU A 100 -2.48 -21.98 9.54
C LEU A 100 -2.03 -20.61 9.02
N THR A 101 -2.29 -20.25 7.77
CA THR A 101 -2.10 -18.88 7.26
C THR A 101 -3.01 -18.59 6.05
N LEU A 102 -3.50 -17.36 5.92
CA LEU A 102 -4.21 -16.80 4.76
C LEU A 102 -3.45 -16.91 3.42
N THR A 103 -2.22 -17.42 3.45
CA THR A 103 -1.34 -17.63 2.30
C THR A 103 -1.72 -18.84 1.44
N ASP A 104 -2.43 -19.82 2.00
CA ASP A 104 -2.77 -21.06 1.28
C ASP A 104 -3.94 -20.87 0.29
N TRP A 105 -4.68 -19.76 0.38
CA TRP A 105 -5.79 -19.44 -0.53
C TRP A 105 -5.33 -18.69 -1.79
N ARG A 106 -4.13 -18.11 -1.74
CA ARG A 106 -3.62 -17.23 -2.80
C ARG A 106 -2.84 -17.98 -3.87
N ILE A 107 -2.64 -19.29 -3.74
CA ILE A 107 -1.77 -20.05 -4.62
C ILE A 107 -2.38 -21.37 -5.04
N GLY A 108 -2.62 -21.53 -6.33
CA GLY A 108 -3.14 -22.75 -6.96
C GLY A 108 -2.17 -23.94 -6.93
N GLU A 109 -1.52 -24.24 -5.81
CA GLU A 109 -0.61 -25.40 -5.69
C GLU A 109 -1.11 -26.53 -4.79
N ARG A 110 -2.37 -26.52 -4.33
CA ARG A 110 -3.02 -27.78 -3.93
C ARG A 110 -4.42 -27.97 -4.50
N SER A 111 -4.54 -29.08 -5.21
CA SER A 111 -5.78 -29.67 -5.73
C SER A 111 -6.54 -30.48 -4.68
N ASP A 112 -6.34 -30.22 -3.38
CA ASP A 112 -6.98 -30.99 -2.29
C ASP A 112 -8.26 -30.35 -1.75
N ILE A 113 -8.69 -29.20 -2.28
CA ILE A 113 -10.02 -28.64 -2.00
C ILE A 113 -11.06 -29.48 -2.76
N ASP A 114 -11.78 -30.32 -2.04
CA ASP A 114 -12.90 -31.07 -2.62
C ASP A 114 -13.97 -30.10 -3.14
N ILE A 115 -14.28 -30.21 -4.42
CA ILE A 115 -15.40 -29.49 -5.04
C ILE A 115 -16.69 -30.06 -4.44
N ILE A 116 -17.26 -29.37 -3.45
CA ILE A 116 -18.55 -29.75 -2.87
C ILE A 116 -19.70 -29.20 -3.74
N THR A 117 -20.76 -29.97 -3.89
CA THR A 117 -21.92 -29.54 -4.69
C THR A 117 -22.75 -28.50 -3.94
N PRO A 118 -23.49 -27.61 -4.65
CA PRO A 118 -24.31 -26.56 -4.03
C PRO A 118 -25.33 -27.09 -3.03
N THR A 119 -25.85 -28.28 -3.28
CA THR A 119 -26.79 -28.97 -2.40
C THR A 119 -26.17 -29.34 -1.06
N VAL A 120 -24.90 -29.75 -1.05
CA VAL A 120 -24.15 -30.07 0.17
C VAL A 120 -23.83 -28.80 0.95
N ALA A 121 -23.33 -27.77 0.26
CA ALA A 121 -23.04 -26.47 0.89
C ALA A 121 -24.29 -25.84 1.54
N LYS A 122 -25.44 -25.88 0.84
CA LYS A 122 -26.71 -25.37 1.32
C LYS A 122 -27.25 -26.17 2.51
N LYS A 123 -27.22 -27.50 2.44
CA LYS A 123 -27.66 -28.39 3.53
C LYS A 123 -26.84 -28.18 4.80
N THR A 124 -25.51 -28.06 4.68
CA THR A 124 -24.62 -27.81 5.84
C THR A 124 -24.84 -26.42 6.45
N ALA A 125 -25.08 -25.40 5.63
CA ALA A 125 -25.41 -24.06 6.13
C ALA A 125 -26.75 -24.04 6.90
N GLU A 126 -27.76 -24.75 6.41
CA GLU A 126 -29.08 -24.86 7.03
C GLU A 126 -29.05 -25.71 8.33
N GLU A 127 -28.33 -26.83 8.34
CA GLU A 127 -28.18 -27.71 9.52
C GLU A 127 -27.46 -27.02 10.69
N TRP A 128 -26.62 -26.02 10.41
CA TRP A 128 -25.83 -25.27 11.40
C TRP A 128 -26.44 -23.90 11.74
N GLY A 129 -27.62 -23.58 11.20
CA GLY A 129 -28.35 -22.35 11.51
C GLY A 129 -27.73 -21.08 10.92
N LEU A 130 -27.02 -21.18 9.79
CA LEU A 130 -26.27 -20.08 9.15
C LEU A 130 -27.09 -19.22 8.17
N GLY A 131 -28.40 -19.45 8.02
CA GLY A 131 -29.31 -18.64 7.19
C GLY A 131 -29.44 -19.07 5.72
N HIS A 132 -30.21 -18.32 4.91
CA HIS A 132 -30.49 -18.60 3.49
C HIS A 132 -29.74 -17.63 2.55
N PHE A 133 -29.39 -18.10 1.34
CA PHE A 133 -28.79 -17.29 0.26
C PHE A 133 -29.82 -16.30 -0.32
N ILE A 134 -29.42 -15.04 -0.59
CA ILE A 134 -30.31 -13.98 -1.12
C ILE A 134 -29.76 -13.49 -2.47
N LYS A 135 -30.60 -13.49 -3.52
CA LYS A 135 -30.30 -12.89 -4.83
C LYS A 135 -30.51 -11.37 -4.82
N SER A 136 -29.65 -10.61 -5.49
CA SER A 136 -29.89 -9.19 -5.74
C SER A 136 -30.61 -8.98 -7.08
N ASP A 137 -31.86 -8.50 -7.05
CA ASP A 137 -32.55 -7.99 -8.24
C ASP A 137 -32.47 -6.46 -8.27
N ASN A 138 -32.10 -5.90 -9.42
CA ASN A 138 -32.00 -4.46 -9.69
C ASN A 138 -33.34 -3.94 -10.24
N PRO A 139 -33.90 -2.84 -9.72
CA PRO A 139 -34.11 -1.68 -10.59
C PRO A 139 -33.98 -0.32 -9.86
N GLN A 140 -33.33 0.63 -10.54
CA GLN A 140 -33.38 2.09 -10.28
C GLN A 140 -33.02 2.53 -8.85
N SER A 141 -31.74 2.76 -8.59
CA SER A 141 -31.26 3.22 -7.28
C SER A 141 -31.68 4.66 -6.97
N PRO A 142 -32.41 4.91 -5.87
CA PRO A 142 -32.26 6.15 -5.14
C PRO A 142 -30.88 6.12 -4.47
N ASP A 143 -30.18 7.24 -4.60
CA ASP A 143 -28.93 7.56 -3.92
C ASP A 143 -28.99 7.17 -2.43
N ASN A 144 -28.24 6.13 -2.06
CA ASN A 144 -28.05 5.68 -0.68
C ASN A 144 -26.59 5.27 -0.49
N GLY A 145 -25.70 6.27 -0.49
CA GLY A 145 -24.61 6.39 0.48
C GLY A 145 -23.73 5.17 0.75
N ARG A 146 -23.16 4.55 -0.30
CA ARG A 146 -21.79 4.02 -0.12
C ARG A 146 -20.89 5.23 0.02
N ASP A 147 -20.06 5.26 1.05
CA ASP A 147 -18.95 6.22 1.10
C ASP A 147 -17.98 5.88 -0.04
N THR A 148 -18.25 6.46 -1.20
CA THR A 148 -17.50 6.31 -2.46
C THR A 148 -16.21 7.11 -2.44
N THR A 149 -15.88 7.76 -1.33
CA THR A 149 -14.71 8.63 -1.19
C THR A 149 -13.45 7.89 -0.77
N ARG A 150 -13.58 6.67 -0.20
CA ARG A 150 -12.43 5.88 0.24
C ARG A 150 -11.72 5.26 -0.98
N GLY A 151 -10.59 5.85 -1.36
CA GLY A 151 -9.76 5.36 -2.48
C GLY A 151 -9.92 6.11 -3.79
N SER A 152 -10.76 7.15 -3.87
CA SER A 152 -10.97 7.89 -5.12
C SER A 152 -10.01 9.08 -5.26
N VAL A 153 -9.34 9.19 -6.41
CA VAL A 153 -8.70 10.43 -6.87
C VAL A 153 -9.69 11.22 -7.74
N GLY A 154 -9.94 12.47 -7.40
CA GLY A 154 -11.02 13.28 -8.00
C GLY A 154 -10.52 14.37 -8.96
N GLU A 155 -11.38 15.35 -9.21
CA GLU A 155 -11.11 16.46 -10.14
C GLU A 155 -9.87 17.30 -9.78
N ARG A 156 -9.49 17.35 -8.50
CA ARG A 156 -8.26 18.04 -8.08
C ARG A 156 -7.03 17.37 -8.68
N PHE A 157 -7.01 16.03 -8.74
CA PHE A 157 -5.94 15.29 -9.40
C PHE A 157 -5.92 15.53 -10.91
N THR A 158 -7.09 15.54 -11.58
CA THR A 158 -7.20 15.91 -13.00
C THR A 158 -6.61 17.30 -13.27
N ALA A 159 -6.92 18.28 -12.42
CA ALA A 159 -6.36 19.64 -12.52
C ALA A 159 -4.84 19.66 -12.31
N ALA A 160 -4.31 18.85 -11.39
CA ALA A 160 -2.89 18.72 -11.16
C ALA A 160 -2.15 18.09 -12.34
N VAL A 161 -2.69 17.03 -12.95
CA VAL A 161 -2.16 16.42 -14.18
C VAL A 161 -2.14 17.45 -15.32
N GLY A 162 -3.22 18.21 -15.50
CA GLY A 162 -3.29 19.28 -16.50
C GLY A 162 -2.24 20.38 -16.28
N PHE A 163 -2.00 20.74 -15.02
CA PHE A 163 -0.97 21.71 -14.64
C PHE A 163 0.44 21.18 -14.88
N ALA A 164 0.75 19.94 -14.44
CA ALA A 164 2.01 19.26 -14.66
C ALA A 164 2.35 19.17 -16.16
N ARG A 165 1.39 18.70 -16.98
CA ARG A 165 1.52 18.64 -18.44
C ARG A 165 1.90 20.00 -19.04
N LYS A 166 1.27 21.08 -18.57
CA LYS A 166 1.55 22.44 -19.07
C LYS A 166 2.96 22.89 -18.68
N MET A 167 3.43 22.56 -17.48
CA MET A 167 4.72 23.02 -16.96
C MET A 167 5.93 22.27 -17.52
N HIS A 168 5.70 21.00 -17.84
CA HIS A 168 6.69 20.13 -18.46
C HIS A 168 6.45 19.95 -19.96
N HIS A 169 5.70 20.86 -20.59
CA HIS A 169 5.47 20.80 -22.03
C HIS A 169 6.80 20.96 -22.78
N GLY A 170 7.14 19.96 -23.59
CA GLY A 170 8.39 19.91 -24.34
C GLY A 170 9.59 19.35 -23.56
N ASP A 171 9.43 19.08 -22.25
CA ASP A 171 10.48 18.41 -21.48
C ASP A 171 10.51 16.92 -21.85
N VAL A 172 11.72 16.38 -21.93
CA VAL A 172 11.99 14.97 -22.14
C VAL A 172 12.87 14.41 -21.02
N ARG A 173 12.81 13.11 -20.82
CA ARG A 173 13.68 12.40 -19.89
C ARG A 173 15.14 12.50 -20.36
N LYS A 174 16.05 12.55 -19.40
CA LYS A 174 17.47 12.84 -19.66
C LYS A 174 18.08 11.85 -20.66
N GLY A 175 18.50 12.36 -21.81
CA GLY A 175 19.14 11.58 -22.87
C GLY A 175 18.17 10.69 -23.66
N THR A 176 16.87 10.96 -23.65
CA THR A 176 15.85 10.23 -24.43
C THR A 176 14.84 11.19 -25.05
N ASP A 177 13.99 10.69 -25.96
CA ASP A 177 12.85 11.43 -26.53
C ASP A 177 11.53 11.18 -25.76
N ILE A 178 11.62 10.50 -24.60
CA ILE A 178 10.44 10.13 -23.81
C ILE A 178 9.92 11.39 -23.09
N PRO A 179 8.65 11.77 -23.27
CA PRO A 179 8.09 12.96 -22.61
C PRO A 179 8.19 12.87 -21.08
N TYR A 180 8.60 13.94 -20.41
CA TYR A 180 8.80 13.95 -18.97
C TYR A 180 7.51 13.62 -18.18
N LEU A 181 6.35 13.97 -18.75
CA LEU A 181 5.04 13.62 -18.20
C LEU A 181 4.88 12.13 -17.89
N SER A 182 5.52 11.24 -18.66
CA SER A 182 5.47 9.79 -18.40
C SER A 182 6.01 9.43 -17.01
N HIS A 183 7.08 10.09 -16.57
CA HIS A 183 7.64 9.91 -15.23
C HIS A 183 6.69 10.41 -14.15
N LEU A 184 6.12 11.61 -14.31
CA LEU A 184 5.20 12.19 -13.33
C LEU A 184 3.98 11.30 -13.12
N LEU A 185 3.42 10.74 -14.20
CA LEU A 185 2.30 9.81 -14.12
C LEU A 185 2.70 8.48 -13.48
N ALA A 186 3.88 7.95 -13.79
CA ALA A 186 4.37 6.71 -13.18
C ALA A 186 4.62 6.85 -11.67
N VAL A 187 5.24 7.96 -11.24
CA VAL A 187 5.43 8.26 -9.81
C VAL A 187 4.09 8.42 -9.11
N SER A 188 3.11 9.05 -9.76
CA SER A 188 1.75 9.16 -9.22
C SER A 188 1.09 7.80 -9.03
N SER A 189 1.18 6.90 -10.02
CA SER A 189 0.64 5.54 -9.90
C SER A 189 1.24 4.80 -8.71
N LEU A 190 2.57 4.78 -8.62
CA LEU A 190 3.28 4.09 -7.54
C LEU A 190 2.94 4.68 -6.16
N ALA A 191 2.88 6.01 -6.04
CA ALA A 191 2.55 6.66 -4.78
C ALA A 191 1.08 6.43 -4.37
N ILE A 192 0.15 6.35 -5.33
CA ILE A 192 -1.25 6.01 -5.07
C ILE A 192 -1.37 4.59 -4.53
N GLU A 193 -0.71 3.62 -5.17
CA GLU A 193 -0.67 2.22 -4.71
C GLU A 193 -0.09 2.14 -3.28
N ASP A 194 1.11 2.71 -3.08
CA ASP A 194 1.81 2.68 -1.79
C ASP A 194 1.06 3.42 -0.66
N ALA A 195 0.22 4.42 -0.99
CA ALA A 195 -0.59 5.15 -0.02
C ALA A 195 -1.94 4.49 0.26
N ALA A 196 -2.56 3.85 -0.74
CA ALA A 196 -3.84 3.15 -0.58
C ALA A 196 -3.70 1.91 0.31
N GLU A 197 -2.53 1.27 0.31
CA GLU A 197 -2.20 0.14 1.18
C GLU A 197 -1.79 0.56 2.60
N ASP A 198 -1.54 1.85 2.85
CA ASP A 198 -1.10 2.38 4.14
C ASP A 198 -2.26 3.07 4.88
N PRO A 199 -2.80 2.46 5.97
CA PRO A 199 -3.91 3.05 6.71
C PRO A 199 -3.63 4.44 7.28
N LEU A 200 -2.36 4.82 7.49
CA LEU A 200 -1.98 6.14 7.98
C LEU A 200 -2.08 7.23 6.90
N LEU A 201 -2.10 6.83 5.62
CA LEU A 201 -2.13 7.73 4.48
C LEU A 201 -3.46 7.71 3.73
N ALA A 202 -4.38 6.81 4.08
CA ALA A 202 -5.66 6.63 3.39
C ALA A 202 -6.48 7.95 3.27
N GLU A 203 -6.50 8.78 4.31
CA GLU A 203 -7.21 10.08 4.28
C GLU A 203 -6.47 11.17 3.48
N GLN A 204 -5.22 10.93 3.11
CA GLN A 204 -4.35 11.85 2.38
C GLN A 204 -4.11 11.39 0.93
N LEU A 205 -4.82 10.35 0.47
CA LEU A 205 -4.55 9.68 -0.81
C LEU A 205 -4.57 10.65 -1.99
N GLU A 206 -5.61 11.50 -2.11
CA GLU A 206 -5.70 12.46 -3.21
C GLU A 206 -4.59 13.52 -3.14
N ASP A 207 -4.24 14.00 -1.94
CA ASP A 207 -3.16 14.97 -1.77
C ASP A 207 -1.79 14.37 -2.12
N ILE A 208 -1.56 13.10 -1.78
CA ILE A 208 -0.34 12.36 -2.16
C ILE A 208 -0.31 12.16 -3.68
N ALA A 209 -1.42 11.78 -4.31
CA ALA A 209 -1.51 11.66 -5.76
C ALA A 209 -1.17 12.98 -6.47
N ILE A 210 -1.76 14.09 -6.01
CA ILE A 210 -1.49 15.43 -6.53
C ILE A 210 -0.03 15.81 -6.29
N ALA A 211 0.51 15.59 -5.09
CA ALA A 211 1.90 15.92 -4.81
C ALA A 211 2.87 15.08 -5.66
N ALA A 212 2.57 13.81 -5.89
CA ALA A 212 3.37 12.92 -6.73
C ALA A 212 3.43 13.39 -8.19
N VAL A 213 2.31 13.83 -8.78
CA VAL A 213 2.34 14.34 -10.17
C VAL A 213 3.04 15.71 -10.27
N LEU A 214 3.16 16.42 -9.14
CA LEU A 214 3.75 17.77 -9.07
C LEU A 214 5.15 17.81 -8.46
N HIS A 215 5.72 16.68 -8.02
CA HIS A 215 6.89 16.67 -7.15
C HIS A 215 8.10 17.43 -7.71
N ASP A 216 8.31 17.39 -9.03
CA ASP A 216 9.41 18.07 -9.71
C ASP A 216 9.08 19.47 -10.20
N VAL A 217 7.81 19.90 -10.15
CA VAL A 217 7.39 21.13 -10.84
C VAL A 217 8.11 22.38 -10.32
N VAL A 218 8.42 22.42 -9.02
CA VAL A 218 9.15 23.52 -8.39
C VAL A 218 10.61 23.48 -8.79
N GLU A 219 11.23 22.30 -8.83
CA GLU A 219 12.65 22.10 -9.09
C GLU A 219 13.01 22.31 -10.58
N ASP A 220 12.21 21.77 -11.49
CA ASP A 220 12.53 21.73 -12.92
C ASP A 220 12.12 23.00 -13.68
N THR A 221 11.25 23.82 -13.08
CA THR A 221 10.88 25.11 -13.66
C THR A 221 11.80 26.26 -13.21
N LEU A 222 12.77 26.02 -12.32
CA LEU A 222 13.67 27.06 -11.79
C LEU A 222 14.45 27.84 -12.86
N GLY A 223 14.84 27.17 -13.94
CA GLY A 223 15.58 27.77 -15.06
C GLY A 223 14.71 28.14 -16.26
N LYS A 224 13.38 28.00 -16.16
CA LYS A 224 12.45 28.28 -17.26
C LYS A 224 11.91 29.70 -17.15
N GLU A 225 11.40 30.22 -18.27
CA GLU A 225 10.70 31.52 -18.30
C GLU A 225 9.53 31.57 -17.32
N ARG A 226 8.79 30.45 -17.19
CA ARG A 226 7.73 30.29 -16.20
C ARG A 226 8.21 29.40 -15.05
N LYS A 227 8.70 30.02 -13.98
CA LYS A 227 8.97 29.36 -12.70
C LYS A 227 7.68 29.09 -11.92
N VAL A 228 7.60 27.93 -11.29
CA VAL A 228 6.58 27.59 -10.29
C VAL A 228 7.19 27.65 -8.90
N THR A 229 6.43 28.15 -7.91
CA THR A 229 6.85 28.22 -6.51
C THR A 229 5.97 27.33 -5.63
N VAL A 230 6.50 26.95 -4.46
CA VAL A 230 5.73 26.23 -3.43
C VAL A 230 4.45 27.01 -3.06
N GLU A 231 4.52 28.34 -3.03
CA GLU A 231 3.36 29.19 -2.74
C GLU A 231 2.30 29.15 -3.84
N GLU A 232 2.68 29.01 -5.12
CA GLU A 232 1.71 28.78 -6.19
C GLU A 232 1.03 27.41 -6.04
N VAL A 233 1.81 26.37 -5.71
CA VAL A 233 1.27 25.02 -5.44
C VAL A 233 0.27 25.07 -4.28
N ARG A 234 0.63 25.76 -3.19
CA ARG A 234 -0.22 25.96 -2.00
C ARG A 234 -1.56 26.60 -2.36
N LYS A 235 -1.53 27.70 -3.11
CA LYS A 235 -2.75 28.41 -3.53
C LYS A 235 -3.66 27.58 -4.43
N ARG A 236 -3.09 26.70 -5.26
CA ARG A 236 -3.85 25.89 -6.24
C ARG A 236 -4.38 24.60 -5.65
N PHE A 237 -3.57 23.93 -4.83
CA PHE A 237 -3.80 22.53 -4.48
C PHE A 237 -3.87 22.28 -2.96
N GLY A 238 -3.57 23.29 -2.14
CA GLY A 238 -3.72 23.24 -0.69
C GLY A 238 -2.39 23.03 0.07
N ASP A 239 -2.47 23.17 1.38
CA ASP A 239 -1.31 23.20 2.26
C ASP A 239 -0.56 21.87 2.35
N LEU A 240 -1.29 20.76 2.37
CA LEU A 240 -0.69 19.42 2.47
C LEU A 240 0.12 19.10 1.20
N VAL A 241 -0.48 19.30 0.02
CA VAL A 241 0.21 19.12 -1.27
C VAL A 241 1.48 19.96 -1.33
N ALA A 242 1.40 21.25 -0.97
CA ALA A 242 2.56 22.13 -1.01
C ALA A 242 3.69 21.68 -0.07
N ARG A 243 3.34 21.20 1.14
CA ARG A 243 4.33 20.62 2.07
C ARG A 243 4.99 19.38 1.51
N ILE A 244 4.23 18.49 0.87
CA ILE A 244 4.78 17.27 0.27
C ILE A 244 5.72 17.62 -0.89
N VAL A 245 5.27 18.48 -1.82
CA VAL A 245 6.08 18.93 -2.96
C VAL A 245 7.37 19.62 -2.50
N GLU A 246 7.28 20.47 -1.47
CA GLU A 246 8.46 21.10 -0.87
C GLU A 246 9.42 20.07 -0.27
N GLY A 247 8.91 19.06 0.44
CA GLY A 247 9.72 17.98 1.00
C GLY A 247 10.41 17.10 -0.06
N CYS A 248 9.84 17.00 -1.25
CA CYS A 248 10.44 16.29 -2.39
C CYS A 248 11.42 17.15 -3.21
N THR A 249 11.45 18.47 -3.00
CA THR A 249 12.26 19.41 -3.80
C THR A 249 13.68 19.53 -3.25
N ASP A 250 14.71 19.23 -4.05
CA ASP A 250 16.10 19.30 -3.57
C ASP A 250 16.76 20.68 -3.73
N ALA A 251 16.16 21.57 -4.53
CA ALA A 251 16.60 22.94 -4.77
C ALA A 251 15.43 23.87 -5.13
N GLN A 252 15.46 25.10 -4.60
CA GLN A 252 14.50 26.16 -4.93
C GLN A 252 15.14 27.43 -5.54
N ILE A 253 16.47 27.42 -5.72
CA ILE A 253 17.27 28.54 -6.22
C ILE A 253 17.99 28.18 -7.53
N PHE A 254 18.19 29.18 -8.40
CA PHE A 254 18.89 29.03 -9.68
C PHE A 254 20.10 29.99 -9.76
N PRO A 255 21.28 29.53 -10.23
CA PRO A 255 21.59 28.15 -10.61
C PRO A 255 21.53 27.19 -9.41
N LYS A 256 21.23 25.91 -9.67
CA LYS A 256 21.14 24.90 -8.62
C LYS A 256 22.50 24.80 -7.89
N PRO A 257 22.53 24.70 -6.55
CA PRO A 257 23.76 24.45 -5.80
C PRO A 257 24.50 23.17 -6.26
N GLU A 258 25.75 23.05 -5.82
CA GLU A 258 26.61 21.88 -6.10
C GLU A 258 25.86 20.58 -5.78
N TRP A 259 25.97 19.61 -6.71
CA TRP A 259 25.15 18.41 -6.73
C TRP A 259 25.29 17.58 -5.46
N GLU A 260 26.51 17.32 -5.00
CA GLU A 260 26.77 16.49 -3.85
C GLU A 260 26.26 17.13 -2.56
N LYS A 261 26.44 18.45 -2.39
CA LYS A 261 25.85 19.20 -1.28
C LYS A 261 24.33 19.08 -1.22
N ARG A 262 23.64 19.20 -2.36
CA ARG A 262 22.17 19.04 -2.41
C ARG A 262 21.76 17.63 -2.05
N LYS A 263 22.42 16.61 -2.62
CA LYS A 263 22.08 15.21 -2.35
C LYS A 263 22.31 14.84 -0.88
N LYS A 264 23.39 15.29 -0.24
CA LYS A 264 23.62 15.11 1.20
C LYS A 264 22.54 15.78 2.05
N ALA A 265 22.16 17.01 1.72
CA ALA A 265 21.09 17.72 2.41
C ALA A 265 19.74 17.00 2.28
N TYR A 266 19.43 16.51 1.08
CA TYR A 266 18.22 15.75 0.80
C TYR A 266 18.18 14.42 1.58
N ILE A 267 19.26 13.65 1.59
CA ILE A 267 19.36 12.40 2.38
C ILE A 267 19.10 12.70 3.87
N LYS A 268 19.73 13.75 4.43
CA LYS A 268 19.51 14.16 5.81
C LYS A 268 18.04 14.56 6.06
N HIS A 269 17.42 15.27 5.12
CA HIS A 269 16.02 15.66 5.21
C HIS A 269 15.09 14.44 5.24
N LEU A 270 15.31 13.45 4.38
CA LEU A 270 14.56 12.19 4.39
C LEU A 270 14.66 11.45 5.72
N GLY A 271 15.73 11.66 6.49
CA GLY A 271 15.90 11.13 7.85
C GLY A 271 14.88 11.65 8.87
N THR A 272 14.18 12.77 8.58
CA THR A 272 13.13 13.34 9.46
C THR A 272 11.83 13.67 8.75
N ALA A 273 11.71 13.44 7.43
CA ALA A 273 10.53 13.79 6.65
C ALA A 273 9.27 12.99 7.06
N ASP A 274 8.10 13.56 6.78
CA ASP A 274 6.78 12.96 7.04
C ASP A 274 6.52 11.75 6.12
N GLN A 275 5.67 10.80 6.55
CA GLN A 275 5.40 9.56 5.81
C GLN A 275 4.84 9.80 4.40
N ASN A 276 4.07 10.87 4.20
CA ASN A 276 3.55 11.26 2.88
C ASN A 276 4.68 11.73 1.92
N VAL A 277 5.67 12.48 2.42
CA VAL A 277 6.88 12.85 1.66
C VAL A 277 7.69 11.60 1.32
N LEU A 278 7.88 10.70 2.29
CA LEU A 278 8.61 9.45 2.07
C LEU A 278 7.91 8.55 1.05
N CYS A 279 6.57 8.52 1.03
CA CYS A 279 5.80 7.78 0.05
C CYS A 279 6.09 8.28 -1.38
N VAL A 280 6.00 9.60 -1.61
CA VAL A 280 6.30 10.20 -2.93
C VAL A 280 7.78 10.04 -3.29
N ALA A 281 8.69 10.26 -2.35
CA ALA A 281 10.13 10.09 -2.57
C ALA A 281 10.50 8.65 -2.92
N LEU A 282 9.87 7.66 -2.28
CA LEU A 282 10.07 6.25 -2.58
C LEU A 282 9.58 5.90 -3.99
N ALA A 283 8.37 6.34 -4.36
CA ALA A 283 7.82 6.16 -5.70
C ALA A 283 8.72 6.78 -6.78
N ASP A 284 9.18 8.01 -6.57
CA ASP A 284 10.14 8.69 -7.45
C ASP A 284 11.43 7.87 -7.63
N LYS A 285 12.05 7.46 -6.51
CA LYS A 285 13.32 6.72 -6.56
C LYS A 285 13.17 5.35 -7.19
N ARG A 286 12.05 4.65 -6.96
CA ARG A 286 11.73 3.37 -7.63
C ARG A 286 11.66 3.54 -9.14
N HIS A 287 10.86 4.49 -9.62
CA HIS A 287 10.72 4.71 -11.06
C HIS A 287 12.06 5.12 -11.70
N ASN A 288 12.78 6.06 -11.07
CA ASN A 288 14.07 6.50 -11.59
C ASN A 288 15.12 5.38 -11.61
N ALA A 289 15.22 4.57 -10.56
CA ALA A 289 16.14 3.43 -10.52
C ALA A 289 15.82 2.40 -11.62
N ARG A 290 14.53 2.10 -11.84
CA ARG A 290 14.07 1.20 -12.91
C ARG A 290 14.46 1.72 -14.29
N CYS A 291 14.25 3.01 -14.56
CA CYS A 291 14.68 3.62 -15.83
C CYS A 291 16.19 3.54 -16.02
N ILE A 292 16.97 3.81 -14.97
CA ILE A 292 18.43 3.79 -15.03
C ILE A 292 18.93 2.37 -15.33
N VAL A 293 18.43 1.36 -14.62
CA VAL A 293 18.80 -0.04 -14.84
C VAL A 293 18.47 -0.48 -16.27
N ASN A 294 17.27 -0.15 -16.76
CA ASN A 294 16.83 -0.52 -18.11
C ASN A 294 17.71 0.14 -19.19
N ASP A 295 18.00 1.43 -19.06
CA ASP A 295 18.82 2.14 -20.02
C ASP A 295 20.29 1.70 -19.96
N ALA A 296 20.87 1.55 -18.77
CA ALA A 296 22.23 1.06 -18.59
C ALA A 296 22.42 -0.36 -19.14
N THR A 297 21.43 -1.24 -18.95
CA THR A 297 21.46 -2.60 -19.50
C THR A 297 21.43 -2.61 -21.03
N ARG A 298 20.65 -1.71 -21.63
CA ARG A 298 20.45 -1.64 -23.09
C ARG A 298 21.59 -0.93 -23.81
N LEU A 299 22.12 0.13 -23.21
CA LEU A 299 23.09 1.04 -23.83
C LEU A 299 24.53 0.80 -23.36
N GLY A 300 24.74 0.01 -22.30
CA GLY A 300 26.08 -0.29 -21.81
C GLY A 300 26.82 0.92 -21.24
N PRO A 301 28.17 0.94 -21.29
CA PRO A 301 29.00 1.96 -20.65
C PRO A 301 28.70 3.41 -21.03
N GLU A 302 28.35 3.68 -22.29
CA GLU A 302 28.11 5.05 -22.78
C GLU A 302 26.91 5.73 -22.10
N PHE A 303 25.99 4.94 -21.53
CA PHE A 303 24.86 5.48 -20.76
C PHE A 303 25.31 6.40 -19.62
N TRP A 304 26.43 6.08 -18.96
CA TRP A 304 26.89 6.81 -17.78
C TRP A 304 27.37 8.22 -18.09
N GLU A 305 27.74 8.50 -19.35
CA GLU A 305 28.09 9.85 -19.83
C GLU A 305 26.90 10.83 -19.73
N ARG A 306 25.66 10.31 -19.66
CA ARG A 306 24.48 11.14 -19.38
C ARG A 306 24.56 11.81 -18.01
N PHE A 307 25.36 11.35 -17.06
CA PHE A 307 25.41 11.89 -15.70
C PHE A 307 26.69 12.70 -15.45
N ASN A 308 26.55 14.01 -15.28
CA ASN A 308 27.68 14.90 -14.93
C ASN A 308 28.42 14.49 -13.63
N ALA A 309 27.76 13.77 -12.72
CA ALA A 309 28.35 13.31 -11.46
C ALA A 309 29.14 11.99 -11.61
N GLY A 310 29.00 11.28 -12.73
CA GLY A 310 29.59 9.95 -12.97
C GLY A 310 28.90 8.80 -12.23
N PRO A 311 29.23 7.54 -12.57
CA PRO A 311 28.59 6.34 -12.02
C PRO A 311 28.76 6.19 -10.51
N GLU A 312 29.97 6.42 -9.98
CA GLU A 312 30.28 6.28 -8.55
C GLU A 312 29.39 7.15 -7.65
N LYS A 313 29.20 8.41 -8.05
CA LYS A 313 28.34 9.33 -7.28
C LYS A 313 26.87 8.94 -7.39
N GLN A 314 26.42 8.41 -8.54
CA GLN A 314 25.05 7.92 -8.68
C GLN A 314 24.78 6.74 -7.75
N ILE A 315 25.65 5.72 -7.76
CA ILE A 315 25.46 4.55 -6.89
C ILE A 315 25.52 4.93 -5.41
N TRP A 316 26.40 5.85 -5.02
CA TRP A 316 26.43 6.38 -3.66
C TRP A 316 25.09 7.01 -3.29
N TYR A 317 24.59 7.94 -4.12
CA TYR A 317 23.35 8.64 -3.82
C TYR A 317 22.14 7.70 -3.72
N TYR A 318 21.98 6.79 -4.68
CA TYR A 318 20.88 5.84 -4.67
C TYR A 318 20.99 4.85 -3.49
N SER A 319 22.20 4.41 -3.15
CA SER A 319 22.44 3.54 -2.00
C SER A 319 22.03 4.22 -0.69
N GLU A 320 22.51 5.44 -0.44
CA GLU A 320 22.20 6.20 0.78
C GLU A 320 20.70 6.51 0.92
N VAL A 321 20.05 6.96 -0.17
CA VAL A 321 18.60 7.21 -0.16
C VAL A 321 17.81 5.94 0.11
N THR A 322 18.22 4.82 -0.48
CA THR A 322 17.58 3.52 -0.27
C THR A 322 17.67 3.08 1.19
N GLN A 323 18.83 3.25 1.83
CA GLN A 323 18.97 2.90 3.25
C GLN A 323 18.03 3.73 4.13
N VAL A 324 17.98 5.05 3.93
CA VAL A 324 17.07 5.91 4.69
C VAL A 324 15.60 5.52 4.47
N LEU A 325 15.20 5.17 3.24
CA LEU A 325 13.83 4.76 2.93
C LEU A 325 13.48 3.38 3.50
N LEU A 326 14.41 2.42 3.50
CA LEU A 326 14.23 1.12 4.17
C LEU A 326 14.00 1.28 5.67
N GLU A 327 14.75 2.18 6.32
CA GLU A 327 14.60 2.45 7.75
C GLU A 327 13.32 3.20 8.08
N ARG A 328 12.98 4.24 7.31
CA ARG A 328 11.88 5.17 7.63
C ARG A 328 10.52 4.73 7.09
N ARG A 329 10.48 3.95 6.01
CA ARG A 329 9.26 3.43 5.36
C ARG A 329 9.49 1.98 4.88
N PRO A 330 9.69 1.02 5.79
CA PRO A 330 9.91 -0.38 5.42
C PRO A 330 8.66 -0.97 4.75
N GLY A 331 8.87 -1.88 3.79
CA GLY A 331 7.79 -2.56 3.08
C GLY A 331 8.23 -3.08 1.71
N ALA A 332 7.29 -3.68 0.99
CA ALA A 332 7.56 -4.27 -0.32
C ALA A 332 8.11 -3.25 -1.33
N ALA A 333 7.60 -2.02 -1.32
CA ALA A 333 8.07 -0.94 -2.18
C ALA A 333 9.54 -0.54 -1.90
N ALA A 334 9.93 -0.43 -0.63
CA ALA A 334 11.31 -0.13 -0.25
C ALA A 334 12.26 -1.28 -0.62
N GLU A 335 11.80 -2.52 -0.48
CA GLU A 335 12.57 -3.71 -0.87
C GLU A 335 12.69 -3.86 -2.40
N GLU A 336 11.70 -3.44 -3.18
CA GLU A 336 11.82 -3.31 -4.63
C GLU A 336 12.89 -2.27 -5.01
N LEU A 337 12.87 -1.10 -4.36
CA LEU A 337 13.90 -0.09 -4.59
C LEU A 337 15.29 -0.67 -4.30
N ARG A 338 15.46 -1.35 -3.15
CA ARG A 338 16.71 -1.98 -2.76
C ARG A 338 17.25 -2.93 -3.83
N ARG A 339 16.43 -3.88 -4.28
CA ARG A 339 16.81 -4.83 -5.33
C ARG A 339 17.17 -4.14 -6.65
N THR A 340 16.44 -3.10 -7.02
CA THR A 340 16.72 -2.33 -8.24
C THR A 340 18.04 -1.56 -8.12
N VAL A 341 18.32 -0.99 -6.94
CA VAL A 341 19.56 -0.25 -6.66
C VAL A 341 20.78 -1.17 -6.56
N ASP A 342 20.63 -2.39 -6.05
CA ASP A 342 21.68 -3.42 -6.10
C ASP A 342 22.08 -3.70 -7.55
N GLN A 343 21.09 -3.87 -8.44
CA GLN A 343 21.32 -4.09 -9.86
C GLN A 343 21.97 -2.87 -10.55
N LEU A 344 21.56 -1.66 -10.18
CA LEU A 344 22.18 -0.40 -10.63
C LEU A 344 23.65 -0.33 -10.20
N CYS A 345 23.97 -0.72 -8.96
CA CYS A 345 25.34 -0.79 -8.46
C CYS A 345 26.20 -1.77 -9.26
N ASP A 346 25.66 -2.95 -9.58
CA ASP A 346 26.39 -3.97 -10.34
C ASP A 346 26.65 -3.54 -11.78
N LEU A 347 25.73 -2.77 -12.40
CA LEU A 347 25.94 -2.20 -13.72
C LEU A 347 27.00 -1.08 -13.70
N ALA A 348 26.97 -0.23 -12.68
CA ALA A 348 27.92 0.88 -12.56
C ALA A 348 29.37 0.40 -12.33
N ARG A 349 29.56 -0.69 -11.56
CA ARG A 349 30.90 -1.24 -11.26
C ARG A 349 31.57 -1.95 -12.45
N LYS A 350 30.82 -2.21 -13.52
CA LYS A 350 31.32 -2.85 -14.75
C LYS A 350 31.91 -1.85 -15.75
N VAL A 351 31.79 -0.56 -15.44
CA VAL A 351 32.24 0.59 -16.24
C VAL A 351 33.36 1.26 -15.48
#